data_AF-A0ABD1E398-F1
#
_entry.id   AF-A0ABD1E398-F1
#
_cell.length_a   1.000
_cell.length_b   1.000
_cell.length_c   1.000
_cell.angle_alpha   90.00
_cell.angle_beta   90.00
_cell.angle_gamma   90.00
#
_symmetry.space_group_name_H-M   'P 1'
#
loop_
_entity.id
_entity.type
_entity.pdbx_description
1 polymer ?
#
loop_
_entity_poly.entity_id
_entity_poly.type
_entity_poly.pdbx_seq_one_letter_code
_entity_poly.pdbx_strand_id
1 'polypeptide(L)'
;MLNPQCGLFQYSRNNHYTLQINSDCSVNPYHLSYFHFIGRILEIAVEEGFTLRFYKQLLNILITFQDIEGVDLELHRSLTDNMDGAFAATFSVKNNSFGIVKVHELKPGGSSLTVTDDNKQKYVFEECWTVILRSYHFNTSGIVTIFR
;
A
#
# COMPACT_ATOMS: atom_id res chain seq x y z
N MET A 1 -4.86 -0.60 -17.50
CA MET A 1 -4.57 0.84 -17.58
C MET A 1 -3.15 1.15 -18.05
N LEU A 2 -2.10 0.44 -17.61
CA LEU A 2 -0.71 0.69 -18.00
C LEU A 2 -0.11 -0.34 -18.99
N ASN A 3 -0.94 -1.12 -19.68
CA ASN A 3 -0.44 -2.07 -20.68
C ASN A 3 0.14 -1.28 -21.87
N PRO A 4 1.43 -1.44 -22.23
CA PRO A 4 2.04 -0.78 -23.39
C PRO A 4 1.31 -1.09 -24.71
N GLN A 5 0.61 -2.24 -24.77
CA GLN A 5 -0.18 -2.65 -25.94
C GLN A 5 -1.42 -1.77 -26.18
N CYS A 6 -1.83 -0.93 -25.21
CA CYS A 6 -2.91 0.04 -25.40
C CYS A 6 -2.47 1.28 -26.19
N GLY A 7 -1.18 1.44 -26.48
CA GLY A 7 -0.62 2.53 -27.28
C GLY A 7 -0.58 3.90 -26.59
N LEU A 8 -1.01 4.00 -25.32
CA LEU A 8 -1.14 5.26 -24.58
C LEU A 8 0.18 5.77 -23.99
N PHE A 9 1.03 4.84 -23.54
CA PHE A 9 2.31 5.13 -22.89
C PHE A 9 3.43 4.36 -23.55
N GLN A 10 4.63 4.95 -23.56
CA GLN A 10 5.86 4.34 -24.03
C GLN A 10 6.94 4.48 -22.97
N TYR A 11 7.95 3.62 -23.01
CA TYR A 11 9.11 3.79 -22.12
C TYR A 11 9.89 5.06 -22.47
N SER A 12 10.39 5.74 -21.44
CA SER A 12 11.31 6.86 -21.65
C SER A 12 12.57 6.35 -22.31
N ARG A 13 13.06 7.09 -23.30
CA ARG A 13 14.30 6.76 -24.04
C ARG A 13 15.53 6.71 -23.11
N ASN A 14 15.41 7.30 -21.91
CA ASN A 14 16.50 7.49 -20.97
C ASN A 14 16.42 6.54 -19.77
N ASN A 15 15.29 5.86 -19.56
CA ASN A 15 15.08 4.93 -18.45
C ASN A 15 13.92 3.95 -18.73
N HIS A 16 14.21 2.64 -18.82
CA HIS A 16 13.21 1.59 -19.03
C HIS A 16 12.25 1.39 -17.85
N TYR A 17 12.48 2.08 -16.74
CA TYR A 17 11.59 2.06 -15.57
C TYR A 17 10.61 3.24 -15.53
N THR A 18 10.71 4.20 -16.45
CA THR A 18 9.78 5.35 -16.50
C THR A 18 8.93 5.30 -17.76
N LEU A 19 7.62 5.52 -17.58
CA LEU A 19 6.66 5.62 -18.66
C LEU A 19 6.39 7.10 -18.97
N GLN A 20 6.28 7.43 -20.26
CA GLN A 20 5.87 8.74 -20.77
C GLN A 20 4.69 8.57 -21.72
N ILE A 21 3.94 9.65 -21.96
CA ILE A 21 2.86 9.65 -22.95
C ILE A 21 3.45 9.32 -24.32
N ASN A 22 2.83 8.38 -25.03
CA ASN A 22 3.21 8.05 -26.40
C ASN A 22 2.74 9.17 -27.35
N SER A 23 3.65 9.72 -28.16
CA SER A 23 3.31 10.73 -29.18
C SER A 23 2.31 10.20 -30.21
N ASP A 24 2.32 8.89 -30.45
CA ASP A 24 1.44 8.21 -31.41
C ASP A 24 0.19 7.63 -30.74
N CYS A 25 -0.14 8.06 -29.51
CA CYS A 25 -1.31 7.57 -28.78
C CYS A 25 -2.64 7.84 -29.52
N SER A 26 -2.67 8.81 -30.45
CA SER A 26 -3.83 9.13 -31.29
C SER A 26 -4.27 8.00 -32.22
N VAL A 27 -3.39 7.01 -32.47
CA VAL A 27 -3.74 5.76 -33.18
C VAL A 27 -4.85 5.00 -32.44
N ASN A 28 -4.92 5.13 -31.12
CA ASN A 28 -6.06 4.62 -30.36
C ASN A 28 -7.20 5.67 -30.38
N PRO A 29 -8.35 5.40 -31.02
CA PRO A 29 -9.43 6.38 -31.15
C PRO A 29 -10.03 6.78 -29.79
N TYR A 30 -9.81 6.00 -28.74
CA TYR A 30 -10.30 6.26 -27.38
C TYR A 30 -9.27 6.93 -26.46
N HIS A 31 -8.08 7.30 -26.95
CA HIS A 31 -6.99 7.82 -26.13
C HIS A 31 -7.40 9.00 -25.23
N LEU A 32 -8.20 9.95 -25.73
CA LEU A 32 -8.69 11.08 -24.96
C LEU A 32 -9.62 10.64 -23.82
N SER A 33 -10.52 9.68 -24.05
CA SER A 33 -11.41 9.14 -23.01
C SER A 33 -10.61 8.43 -21.92
N TYR A 34 -9.56 7.71 -22.28
CA TYR A 34 -8.63 7.10 -21.32
C TYR A 34 -7.87 8.15 -20.51
N PHE A 35 -7.30 9.18 -21.15
CA PHE A 35 -6.60 10.25 -20.41
C PHE A 35 -7.53 11.04 -19.51
N HIS A 36 -8.77 11.30 -19.95
CA HIS A 36 -9.78 11.95 -19.11
C HIS A 36 -10.15 11.09 -17.89
N PHE A 37 -10.33 9.78 -18.09
CA PHE A 37 -10.58 8.85 -16.99
C PHE A 37 -9.42 8.84 -15.99
N ILE A 38 -8.17 8.67 -16.47
CA ILE A 38 -6.97 8.70 -15.62
C ILE A 38 -6.84 10.06 -14.90
N GLY A 39 -7.11 11.16 -15.59
CA GLY A 39 -7.12 12.50 -15.03
C GLY A 39 -8.11 12.65 -13.88
N ARG A 40 -9.32 12.11 -14.01
CA ARG A 40 -10.31 12.09 -12.91
C ARG A 40 -9.87 11.27 -11.71
N ILE A 41 -9.19 10.15 -11.94
CA ILE A 41 -8.62 9.34 -10.85
C ILE A 41 -7.56 10.13 -10.11
N LEU A 42 -6.66 10.79 -10.84
CA LEU A 42 -5.59 11.59 -10.26
C LEU A 42 -6.12 12.85 -9.56
N GLU A 43 -7.16 13.48 -10.10
CA GLU A 43 -7.84 14.63 -9.50
C GLU A 43 -8.42 14.28 -8.14
N ILE A 44 -9.22 13.20 -8.07
CA ILE A 44 -9.76 12.67 -6.81
C ILE A 44 -8.61 12.29 -5.87
N ALA A 45 -7.52 11.75 -6.41
CA ALA A 45 -6.38 11.36 -5.60
C ALA A 45 -5.62 12.51 -4.95
N VAL A 46 -5.57 13.65 -5.62
CA VAL A 46 -4.98 14.88 -5.09
C VAL A 46 -5.92 15.55 -4.10
N GLU A 47 -7.23 15.57 -4.37
CA GLU A 47 -8.24 16.20 -3.51
C GLU A 47 -8.42 15.45 -2.18
N GLU A 48 -8.46 14.11 -2.22
CA GLU A 48 -8.57 13.25 -1.02
C GLU A 48 -7.23 13.08 -0.28
N GLY A 49 -6.16 13.74 -0.73
CA GLY A 49 -4.84 13.69 -0.08
C GLY A 49 -4.27 12.27 -0.03
N PHE A 50 -4.46 11.47 -1.09
CA PHE A 50 -3.98 10.09 -1.08
C PHE A 50 -2.46 10.06 -0.87
N THR A 51 -2.04 9.24 0.09
CA THR A 51 -0.64 9.07 0.47
C THR A 51 0.13 8.33 -0.63
N LEU A 52 1.47 8.49 -0.66
CA LEU A 52 2.39 7.76 -1.56
C LEU A 52 2.08 6.25 -1.64
N ARG A 53 1.62 5.68 -0.53
CA ARG A 53 1.12 4.31 -0.42
C ARG A 53 -0.01 3.98 -1.39
N PHE A 54 -1.03 4.83 -1.50
CA PHE A 54 -2.18 4.58 -2.37
C PHE A 54 -1.76 4.53 -3.85
N TYR A 55 -0.83 5.42 -4.25
CA TYR A 55 -0.22 5.37 -5.57
C TYR A 55 0.57 4.08 -5.81
N LYS A 56 1.36 3.63 -4.82
CA LYS A 56 2.04 2.32 -4.90
C LYS A 56 1.04 1.16 -5.05
N GLN A 57 -0.09 1.20 -4.35
CA GLN A 57 -1.15 0.19 -4.45
C GLN A 57 -1.80 0.15 -5.85
N LEU A 58 -2.16 1.31 -6.41
CA LEU A 58 -2.71 1.40 -7.77
C LEU A 58 -1.74 0.87 -8.83
N LEU A 59 -0.44 1.05 -8.61
CA LEU A 59 0.63 0.60 -9.50
C LEU A 59 1.09 -0.84 -9.21
N ASN A 60 0.49 -1.50 -8.22
CA ASN A 60 0.89 -2.84 -7.76
C ASN A 60 2.37 -2.93 -7.34
N ILE A 61 2.91 -1.82 -6.83
CA ILE A 61 4.26 -1.72 -6.27
C ILE A 61 4.22 -2.18 -4.81
N LEU A 62 5.23 -2.96 -4.40
CA LEU A 62 5.37 -3.43 -3.03
C LEU A 62 5.46 -2.25 -2.05
N ILE A 63 4.65 -2.31 -1.00
CA ILE A 63 4.72 -1.39 0.15
C ILE A 63 5.90 -1.84 1.03
N THR A 64 6.72 -0.87 1.42
CA THR A 64 7.92 -1.06 2.24
C THR A 64 7.70 -0.59 3.66
N PHE A 65 8.59 -0.97 4.59
CA PHE A 65 8.56 -0.50 5.98
C PHE A 65 8.53 1.03 6.08
N GLN A 66 9.27 1.72 5.20
CA GLN A 66 9.34 3.18 5.17
C GLN A 66 8.01 3.84 4.78
N ASP A 67 7.15 3.13 4.06
CA ASP A 67 5.82 3.63 3.71
C ASP A 67 4.86 3.64 4.92
N ILE A 68 5.18 2.92 6.00
CA ILE A 68 4.42 2.92 7.25
C ILE A 68 4.54 4.28 7.93
N GLU A 69 5.70 4.94 7.85
CA GLU A 69 5.92 6.27 8.45
C GLU A 69 4.89 7.30 7.96
N GLY A 70 4.57 7.25 6.66
CA GLY A 70 3.56 8.13 6.06
C GLY A 70 2.12 7.78 6.40
N VAL A 71 1.86 6.61 6.99
CA VAL A 71 0.52 6.12 7.35
C VAL A 71 0.27 6.23 8.85
N ASP A 72 1.25 5.78 9.64
CA ASP A 72 1.19 5.71 11.09
C ASP A 72 2.61 5.90 11.65
N LEU A 73 2.93 7.16 11.96
CA LEU A 73 4.23 7.56 12.50
C LEU A 73 4.50 6.92 13.88
N GLU A 74 3.45 6.71 14.67
CA GLU A 74 3.58 6.14 16.02
C GLU A 74 3.90 4.65 15.95
N LEU A 75 3.22 3.92 15.06
CA LEU A 75 3.53 2.52 14.77
C LEU A 75 4.93 2.36 14.14
N HIS A 76 5.31 3.22 13.20
CA HIS A 76 6.67 3.20 12.62
C HIS A 76 7.75 3.39 13.69
N ARG A 77 7.56 4.36 14.60
CA ARG A 77 8.49 4.59 15.73
C ARG A 77 8.52 3.39 16.67
N SER A 78 7.37 2.87 17.07
CA SER A 78 7.29 1.70 17.94
C SER A 78 8.01 0.49 17.34
N LEU A 79 7.78 0.19 16.05
CA LEU A 79 8.47 -0.90 15.37
C LEU A 79 9.98 -0.67 15.25
N THR A 80 10.40 0.57 15.03
CA THR A 80 11.82 0.94 14.96
C THR A 80 12.51 0.77 16.32
N ASP A 81 11.93 1.30 17.39
CA ASP A 81 12.47 1.19 18.74
C ASP A 81 12.54 -0.28 19.19
N ASN A 82 11.53 -1.07 18.83
CA ASN A 82 11.49 -2.49 19.17
C ASN A 82 12.50 -3.34 18.36
N MET A 83 13.04 -2.84 17.24
CA MET A 83 14.10 -3.53 16.50
C MET A 83 15.45 -3.47 17.24
N ASP A 84 15.66 -2.44 18.06
CA ASP A 84 16.91 -2.23 18.81
C ASP A 84 16.82 -2.67 20.28
N GLY A 85 15.62 -2.94 20.79
CA GLY A 85 15.36 -3.32 22.18
C GLY A 85 15.01 -4.80 22.43
N ALA A 86 14.86 -5.16 23.71
CA ALA A 86 14.40 -6.49 24.12
C ALA A 86 12.88 -6.64 23.90
N PHE A 87 12.51 -7.52 22.97
CA PHE A 87 11.11 -7.72 22.55
C PHE A 87 10.38 -8.68 23.50
N ALA A 88 9.59 -8.17 24.44
CA ALA A 88 8.77 -8.98 25.35
C ALA A 88 7.29 -9.02 24.90
N ALA A 89 7.04 -9.46 23.67
CA ALA A 89 5.69 -9.54 23.11
C ALA A 89 5.46 -10.88 22.39
N THR A 90 4.21 -11.17 22.05
CA THR A 90 3.79 -12.33 21.25
C THR A 90 3.39 -11.89 19.85
N PHE A 91 3.20 -12.81 18.90
CA PHE A 91 2.71 -12.50 17.55
C PHE A 91 1.20 -12.14 17.54
N SER A 92 0.81 -11.21 18.40
CA SER A 92 -0.55 -10.67 18.51
C SER A 92 -0.50 -9.17 18.82
N VAL A 93 -1.41 -8.41 18.22
CA VAL A 93 -1.49 -6.95 18.35
C VAL A 93 -2.85 -6.55 18.90
N LYS A 94 -2.86 -5.56 19.80
CA LYS A 94 -4.09 -4.96 20.32
C LYS A 94 -4.50 -3.81 19.41
N ASN A 95 -5.68 -3.91 18.81
CA ASN A 95 -6.26 -2.85 18.02
C ASN A 95 -7.43 -2.23 18.79
N ASN A 96 -7.41 -0.91 18.97
CA ASN A 96 -8.55 -0.18 19.54
C ASN A 96 -9.41 0.37 18.39
N SER A 97 -10.60 -0.18 18.21
CA SER A 97 -11.54 0.28 17.19
C SER A 97 -12.81 0.77 17.88
N PHE A 98 -13.05 2.08 17.85
CA PHE A 98 -14.23 2.73 18.44
C PHE A 98 -14.40 2.43 19.94
N GLY A 99 -13.30 2.39 20.69
CA GLY A 99 -13.31 2.10 22.13
C GLY A 99 -13.35 0.60 22.48
N ILE A 100 -13.43 -0.29 21.47
CA ILE A 100 -13.35 -1.73 21.67
C ILE A 100 -11.93 -2.20 21.36
N VAL A 101 -11.22 -2.64 22.40
CA VAL A 101 -9.91 -3.27 22.25
C VAL A 101 -10.11 -4.71 21.79
N LYS A 102 -9.69 -5.02 20.56
CA LYS A 102 -9.63 -6.39 20.03
C LYS A 102 -8.18 -6.83 19.91
N VAL A 103 -7.90 -8.04 20.38
CA VAL A 103 -6.62 -8.70 20.13
C VAL A 103 -6.71 -9.41 18.78
N HIS A 104 -5.76 -9.15 17.90
CA HIS A 104 -5.62 -9.82 16.62
C HIS A 104 -4.30 -10.56 16.57
N GLU A 105 -4.35 -11.86 16.29
CA GLU A 105 -3.14 -12.62 15.99
C GLU A 105 -2.59 -12.20 14.63
N LEU A 106 -1.28 -11.96 14.56
CA LEU A 106 -0.58 -11.64 13.32
C LEU A 106 -0.43 -12.89 12.43
N LYS A 107 -0.44 -14.07 13.04
CA LYS A 107 -0.43 -15.37 12.36
C LYS A 107 -1.17 -16.40 13.19
N PRO A 108 -1.57 -17.55 12.60
CA PRO A 108 -2.27 -18.60 13.33
C PRO A 108 -1.47 -19.07 14.57
N GLY A 109 -2.08 -18.98 15.76
CA GLY A 109 -1.43 -19.34 17.03
C GLY A 109 -0.40 -18.31 17.52
N GLY A 110 -0.47 -17.09 17.00
CA GLY A 110 0.49 -16.04 17.29
C GLY A 110 0.50 -15.60 18.76
N SER A 111 -0.62 -15.73 19.48
CA SER A 111 -0.71 -15.38 20.90
C SER A 111 0.19 -16.25 21.79
N SER A 112 0.51 -17.47 21.36
CA SER A 112 1.38 -18.39 22.10
C SER A 112 2.84 -18.33 21.64
N LEU A 113 3.14 -17.58 20.59
CA LEU A 113 4.50 -17.47 20.07
C LEU A 113 5.15 -16.17 20.52
N THR A 114 6.18 -16.31 21.36
CA THR A 114 6.99 -15.19 21.81
C THR A 114 7.88 -14.67 20.70
N VAL A 115 8.02 -13.35 20.64
CA VAL A 115 8.98 -12.69 19.76
C VAL A 115 10.38 -12.85 20.36
N THR A 116 11.32 -13.26 19.52
CA THR A 116 12.75 -13.43 19.84
C THR A 116 13.55 -12.65 18.79
N ASP A 117 14.84 -12.41 19.05
CA ASP A 117 15.68 -11.70 18.07
C ASP A 117 15.73 -12.39 16.70
N ASP A 118 15.65 -13.73 16.65
CA ASP A 118 15.61 -14.50 15.41
C ASP A 118 14.31 -14.31 14.61
N ASN A 119 13.21 -13.96 15.28
CA ASN A 119 11.89 -13.89 14.66
C ASN A 119 11.30 -12.47 14.62
N LYS A 120 11.96 -11.47 15.20
CA LYS A 120 11.49 -10.08 15.26
C LYS A 120 11.27 -9.47 13.88
N GLN A 121 12.12 -9.78 12.90
CA GLN A 121 11.93 -9.31 11.53
C GLN A 121 10.61 -9.83 10.92
N LYS A 122 10.25 -11.09 11.22
CA LYS A 122 8.96 -11.65 10.79
C LYS A 122 7.81 -10.98 11.53
N TYR A 123 7.95 -10.69 12.82
CA TYR A 123 6.94 -9.95 13.57
C TYR A 123 6.66 -8.58 12.92
N VAL A 124 7.69 -7.78 12.66
CA VAL A 124 7.58 -6.46 12.01
C VAL A 124 6.92 -6.59 10.63
N PHE A 125 7.32 -7.58 9.84
CA PHE A 125 6.74 -7.84 8.53
C PHE A 125 5.24 -8.16 8.62
N GLU A 126 4.83 -9.06 9.52
CA GLU A 126 3.43 -9.46 9.67
C GLU A 126 2.55 -8.34 10.23
N GLU A 127 3.07 -7.52 11.15
CA GLU A 127 2.35 -6.34 11.67
C GLU A 127 2.17 -5.28 10.58
N CYS A 128 3.23 -4.99 9.81
CA CYS A 128 3.14 -4.12 8.63
C CYS A 128 2.13 -4.65 7.62
N TRP A 129 2.19 -5.94 7.31
CA TRP A 129 1.28 -6.59 6.38
C TRP A 129 -0.17 -6.55 6.85
N THR A 130 -0.40 -6.68 8.16
CA THR A 130 -1.73 -6.58 8.77
C THR A 130 -2.30 -5.17 8.65
N VAL A 131 -1.51 -4.14 8.93
CA VAL A 131 -1.92 -2.73 8.69
C VAL A 131 -2.23 -2.53 7.20
N ILE A 132 -1.41 -3.11 6.33
CA ILE A 132 -1.59 -3.04 4.89
C ILE A 132 -2.95 -3.65 4.47
N LEU A 133 -3.22 -4.90 4.84
CA LEU A 133 -4.43 -5.65 4.51
C LEU A 133 -5.70 -5.07 5.13
N ARG A 134 -5.63 -4.53 6.35
CA ARG A 134 -6.79 -3.90 6.98
C ARG A 134 -7.28 -2.69 6.21
N SER A 135 -6.38 -1.88 5.66
CA SER A 135 -6.79 -0.79 4.77
C SER A 135 -7.33 -1.30 3.44
N TYR A 136 -6.82 -2.43 2.91
CA TYR A 136 -7.38 -3.04 1.71
C TYR A 136 -8.84 -3.44 1.92
N HIS A 137 -9.17 -4.18 2.98
CA HIS A 137 -10.55 -4.58 3.25
C HIS A 137 -11.51 -3.42 3.50
N PHE A 138 -11.04 -2.31 4.08
CA PHE A 138 -11.88 -1.15 4.36
C PHE A 138 -12.14 -0.28 3.11
N ASN A 139 -11.20 -0.23 2.16
CA ASN A 139 -11.31 0.67 1.00
C ASN A 139 -11.58 -0.01 -0.36
N THR A 140 -11.24 -1.29 -0.57
CA THR A 140 -11.42 -1.88 -1.91
C THR A 140 -12.87 -2.18 -2.24
N SER A 141 -13.75 -2.47 -1.29
CA SER A 141 -15.16 -2.71 -1.62
C SER A 141 -15.89 -1.46 -2.11
N GLY A 142 -15.46 -0.26 -1.69
CA GLY A 142 -16.00 1.02 -2.18
C GLY A 142 -15.30 1.51 -3.44
N ILE A 143 -13.97 1.56 -3.41
CA ILE A 143 -13.17 2.19 -4.48
C ILE A 143 -13.06 1.30 -5.73
N VAL A 144 -12.97 -0.03 -5.59
CA VAL A 144 -12.92 -0.92 -6.77
C VAL A 144 -14.25 -0.93 -7.51
N THR A 145 -15.37 -0.66 -6.82
CA THR A 145 -16.70 -0.54 -7.45
C THR A 145 -16.84 0.75 -8.26
N ILE A 146 -16.12 1.82 -7.89
CA ILE A 146 -16.08 3.07 -8.67
C ILE A 146 -15.22 2.91 -9.94
N PHE A 147 -14.29 1.96 -9.93
CA PHE A 147 -13.33 1.73 -11.03
C PHE A 147 -13.60 0.49 -11.88
N ARG A 148 -14.81 -0.09 -11.81
CA ARG A 148 -15.22 -1.23 -12.65
C ARG A 148 -16.44 -0.92 -13.51
#